data_AF-A0A7C7R4K0-F1
#
_entry.id   AF-A0A7C7R4K0-F1
#
_cell.length_a   1.000
_cell.length_b   1.000
_cell.length_c   1.000
_cell.angle_alpha   90.00
_cell.angle_beta   90.00
_cell.angle_gamma   90.00
#
_symmetry.space_group_name_H-M   'P 1'
#
loop_
_entity.id
_entity.type
_entity.pdbx_description
1 polymer ?
#
loop_
_entity_poly.entity_id
_entity_poly.type
_entity_poly.pdbx_seq_one_letter_code
_entity_poly.pdbx_strand_id
1 'polypeptide(L)'
;MGRHIRWVNNMEKRLGSVTLGGSTHGHIRLSANIQTWPAWVVDYVIAHEFTHLLLPEEGHSPRFWETLQQAYPRTEQARGFIKGYFFAKGEKSEEEDAL
;
A
#
# COMPACT_ATOMS: atom_id res chain seq x y z
N MET A 1 -0.27 0.48 -23.07
CA MET A 1 -0.07 0.96 -21.69
C MET A 1 0.83 0.00 -20.96
N GLY A 2 1.91 0.48 -20.35
CA GLY A 2 2.68 -0.31 -19.38
C GLY A 2 2.14 -0.09 -17.97
N ARG A 3 2.30 -1.07 -17.10
CA ARG A 3 2.17 -0.86 -15.65
C ARG A 3 3.52 -0.36 -15.14
N HIS A 4 3.51 0.62 -14.23
CA HIS A 4 4.73 1.25 -13.73
C HIS A 4 4.63 1.46 -12.22
N ILE A 5 5.72 1.20 -11.49
CA ILE A 5 5.87 1.54 -10.07
C ILE A 5 6.87 2.68 -9.97
N ARG A 6 6.52 3.78 -9.31
CA ARG A 6 7.43 4.93 -9.13
C ARG A 6 7.37 5.52 -7.74
N TRP A 7 8.50 6.09 -7.32
CA TRP A 7 8.58 6.94 -6.13
C TRP A 7 8.04 8.35 -6.43
N VAL A 8 7.36 8.95 -5.45
CA VAL A 8 6.87 10.33 -5.52
C VAL A 8 7.12 11.08 -4.22
N ASN A 9 7.50 12.36 -4.31
CA ASN A 9 7.79 13.20 -3.15
C ASN A 9 6.58 13.99 -2.65
N ASN A 10 5.48 14.01 -3.40
CA ASN A 10 4.25 14.76 -3.09
C ASN A 10 3.13 13.88 -2.54
N MET A 11 3.49 12.82 -1.80
CA MET A 11 2.56 11.90 -1.15
C MET A 11 2.84 11.92 0.35
N GLU A 12 2.10 12.79 1.05
CA GLU A 12 2.35 13.10 2.46
C GLU A 12 1.56 12.20 3.42
N LYS A 13 0.33 11.85 3.06
CA LYS A 13 -0.60 11.11 3.93
C LYS A 13 -0.62 9.60 3.69
N ARG A 14 -0.29 9.18 2.47
CA ARG A 14 -0.33 7.76 2.05
C ARG A 14 1.07 7.21 1.85
N LEU A 15 1.21 5.90 1.96
CA LEU A 15 2.45 5.18 1.68
C LEU A 15 2.47 4.70 0.21
N GLY A 16 1.30 4.41 -0.35
CA GLY A 16 1.10 3.97 -1.73
C GLY A 16 -0.13 4.61 -2.38
N SER A 17 -0.27 4.43 -3.70
CA SER A 17 -1.55 4.52 -4.38
C SER A 17 -1.50 3.83 -5.74
N VAL A 18 -2.65 3.36 -6.22
CA VAL A 18 -2.82 2.80 -7.55
C VAL A 18 -3.89 3.53 -8.35
N THR A 19 -3.66 3.68 -9.67
CA THR A 19 -4.66 4.28 -10.56
C THR A 19 -5.59 3.23 -11.15
N LEU A 20 -6.88 3.35 -10.88
CA LEU A 20 -7.92 2.51 -11.47
C LEU A 20 -8.58 3.24 -12.65
N GLY A 21 -8.38 2.71 -13.86
CA GLY A 21 -9.02 3.19 -15.09
C GLY A 21 -8.21 4.23 -15.86
N GLY A 22 -8.75 4.69 -16.99
CA GLY A 22 -8.12 5.69 -17.83
C GLY A 22 -6.79 5.27 -18.46
N SER A 23 -6.02 6.26 -18.93
CA SER A 23 -4.80 6.00 -19.72
C SER A 23 -3.60 5.50 -18.90
N THR A 24 -3.67 5.61 -17.58
CA THR A 24 -2.62 5.20 -16.63
C THR A 24 -3.11 4.10 -15.68
N HIS A 25 -4.13 3.33 -16.08
CA HIS A 25 -4.62 2.18 -15.30
C HIS A 25 -3.47 1.26 -14.89
N GLY A 26 -3.39 0.92 -13.61
CA GLY A 26 -2.35 0.05 -13.06
C GLY A 26 -1.02 0.73 -12.77
N HIS A 27 -0.94 2.06 -12.86
CA HIS A 27 0.22 2.80 -12.36
C HIS A 27 0.17 2.87 -10.83
N ILE A 28 1.25 2.41 -10.19
CA ILE A 28 1.45 2.45 -8.74
C ILE A 28 2.44 3.58 -8.40
N ARG A 29 2.11 4.36 -7.39
CA ARG A 29 2.98 5.38 -6.79
C ARG A 29 3.30 4.97 -5.37
N LEU A 30 4.54 5.14 -4.96
CA LEU A 30 5.00 4.92 -3.58
C LEU A 30 5.55 6.24 -3.03
N SER A 31 5.24 6.54 -1.78
CA SER A 31 5.81 7.73 -1.11
C SER A 31 7.33 7.58 -0.99
N ALA A 32 8.08 8.62 -1.33
CA ALA A 32 9.53 8.60 -1.15
C ALA A 32 9.94 8.46 0.33
N ASN A 33 9.04 8.77 1.26
CA ASN A 33 9.27 8.69 2.71
C ASN A 33 9.47 7.25 3.21
N ILE A 34 9.07 6.23 2.44
CA ILE A 34 9.25 4.82 2.81
C ILE A 34 10.43 4.15 2.09
N GLN A 35 11.21 4.87 1.28
CA GLN A 35 12.33 4.27 0.52
C GLN A 35 13.37 3.58 1.40
N THR A 36 13.56 4.07 2.62
CA THR A 36 14.53 3.52 3.59
C THR A 36 13.89 2.55 4.57
N TRP A 37 12.60 2.25 4.43
CA TRP A 37 11.94 1.25 5.28
C TRP A 37 12.44 -0.14 4.93
N PRO A 38 12.26 -1.13 5.83
CA PRO A 38 12.61 -2.50 5.50
C PRO A 38 11.89 -2.95 4.22
N ALA A 39 12.62 -3.61 3.31
CA ALA A 39 12.09 -3.99 1.99
C ALA A 39 10.76 -4.77 2.09
N TRP A 40 10.64 -5.65 3.08
CA TRP A 40 9.43 -6.44 3.31
C TRP A 40 8.20 -5.61 3.74
N VAL A 41 8.38 -4.37 4.20
CA VAL A 41 7.27 -3.42 4.44
C VAL A 41 6.90 -2.71 3.14
N VAL A 42 7.89 -2.33 2.33
CA VAL A 42 7.66 -1.72 1.01
C VAL A 42 6.95 -2.71 0.08
N ASP A 43 7.37 -3.97 0.09
CA ASP A 43 6.74 -5.06 -0.67
C ASP A 43 5.27 -5.26 -0.25
N TYR A 44 4.96 -5.09 1.04
CA TYR A 44 3.59 -5.11 1.53
C TYR A 44 2.75 -3.96 0.95
N VAL A 45 3.28 -2.74 0.92
CA VAL A 45 2.57 -1.59 0.29
C VAL A 45 2.32 -1.88 -1.18
N ILE A 46 3.30 -2.43 -1.91
CA ILE A 46 3.12 -2.81 -3.32
C ILE A 46 2.05 -3.90 -3.46
N ALA A 47 2.08 -4.94 -2.62
CA ALA A 47 1.09 -6.03 -2.64
C ALA A 47 -0.33 -5.52 -2.34
N HIS A 48 -0.45 -4.55 -1.42
CA HIS A 48 -1.70 -3.86 -1.10
C HIS A 48 -2.27 -3.14 -2.33
N GLU A 49 -1.46 -2.33 -3.01
CA GLU A 49 -1.85 -1.64 -4.24
C GLU A 49 -2.21 -2.59 -5.38
N PHE A 50 -1.51 -3.72 -5.50
CA PHE A 50 -1.88 -4.77 -6.45
C PHE A 50 -3.22 -5.41 -6.11
N THR A 51 -3.53 -5.57 -4.82
CA THR A 51 -4.81 -6.15 -4.40
C THR A 51 -5.97 -5.23 -4.79
N HIS A 52 -5.80 -3.90 -4.70
CA HIS A 52 -6.76 -2.94 -5.24
C HIS A 52 -6.98 -3.07 -6.76
N LEU A 53 -5.94 -3.45 -7.53
CA LEU A 53 -6.10 -3.73 -8.96
C LEU A 53 -6.84 -5.03 -9.25
N LEU A 54 -6.64 -6.05 -8.41
CA LEU A 54 -7.30 -7.35 -8.55
C LEU A 54 -8.78 -7.28 -8.13
N LEU A 55 -9.08 -6.43 -7.15
CA LEU A 55 -10.39 -6.29 -6.52
C LEU A 55 -10.86 -4.81 -6.49
N PRO A 56 -11.05 -4.18 -7.66
CA PRO A 56 -11.25 -2.72 -7.76
C PRO A 56 -12.57 -2.21 -7.14
N GLU A 57 -13.55 -3.09 -6.94
CA GLU A 57 -14.88 -2.74 -6.39
C GLU A 57 -15.03 -3.06 -4.90
N GLU A 58 -14.02 -3.69 -4.29
CA GLU A 58 -14.16 -4.31 -2.97
C GLU A 58 -13.62 -3.44 -1.82
N GLY A 59 -12.88 -2.37 -2.12
CA GLY A 59 -12.15 -1.62 -1.09
C GLY A 59 -11.29 -2.56 -0.23
N HIS A 60 -11.30 -2.39 1.09
CA HIS A 60 -10.63 -3.27 2.06
C HIS A 60 -11.58 -4.33 2.66
N SER A 61 -12.40 -4.98 1.82
CA SER A 61 -13.32 -6.04 2.25
C SER A 61 -12.61 -7.26 2.88
N PRO A 62 -13.33 -8.18 3.55
CA PRO A 62 -12.74 -9.44 4.02
C PRO A 62 -12.02 -10.21 2.91
N ARG A 63 -12.55 -10.19 1.68
CA ARG A 63 -11.94 -10.83 0.50
C ARG A 63 -10.65 -10.13 0.09
N PHE A 64 -10.57 -8.81 0.19
CA PHE A 64 -9.32 -8.07 -0.01
C PHE A 64 -8.25 -8.56 0.95
N TRP A 65 -8.57 -8.62 2.25
CA TRP A 65 -7.60 -9.05 3.26
C TRP A 65 -7.20 -10.51 3.14
N GLU A 66 -8.14 -11.39 2.79
CA GLU A 66 -7.85 -12.79 2.50
C GLU A 66 -6.89 -12.91 1.31
N THR A 67 -7.19 -12.21 0.21
CA THR A 67 -6.36 -12.20 -1.01
C THR A 67 -4.95 -11.67 -0.72
N LEU A 68 -4.84 -10.56 0.02
CA LEU A 68 -3.56 -9.97 0.37
C LEU A 68 -2.73 -10.88 1.28
N GLN A 69 -3.34 -11.52 2.28
CA GLN A 69 -2.65 -12.46 3.17
C GLN A 69 -2.17 -13.71 2.43
N GLN A 70 -2.95 -14.22 1.49
CA GLN A 70 -2.53 -15.33 0.63
C GLN A 70 -1.37 -14.95 -0.29
N ALA A 71 -1.40 -13.73 -0.87
CA ALA A 71 -0.36 -13.25 -1.77
C ALA A 71 0.94 -12.85 -1.04
N TYR A 72 0.82 -12.32 0.18
CA TYR A 72 1.95 -11.80 0.94
C TYR A 72 1.92 -12.28 2.42
N PRO A 73 2.59 -13.41 2.74
CA PRO A 73 2.54 -14.03 4.06
C PRO A 73 3.03 -13.16 5.23
N ARG A 74 3.80 -12.09 4.95
CA ARG A 74 4.26 -11.14 5.98
C ARG A 74 3.27 -9.99 6.22
N THR A 75 2.03 -10.11 5.77
CA THR A 75 0.99 -9.08 5.90
C THR A 75 0.88 -8.59 7.34
N GLU A 76 0.57 -9.46 8.32
CA GLU A 76 0.40 -9.02 9.72
C GLU A 76 1.64 -8.34 10.31
N GLN A 77 2.84 -8.83 9.96
CA GLN A 77 4.09 -8.24 10.40
C GLN A 77 4.26 -6.82 9.85
N ALA A 78 3.95 -6.59 8.57
CA ALA A 78 4.07 -5.28 7.91
C ALA A 78 3.06 -4.29 8.47
N ARG A 79 1.83 -4.76 8.69
CA ARG A 79 0.78 -4.01 9.38
C ARG A 79 1.24 -3.55 10.76
N GLY A 80 1.84 -4.45 11.54
CA GLY A 80 2.40 -4.13 12.86
C GLY A 80 3.49 -3.05 12.82
N PHE A 81 4.41 -3.14 11.85
CA PHE A 81 5.46 -2.12 11.66
C PHE A 81 4.86 -0.75 11.34
N ILE A 82 3.92 -0.69 10.39
CA ILE A 82 3.28 0.56 9.96
C ILE A 82 2.57 1.24 11.13
N LYS A 83 1.79 0.47 11.90
CA LYS A 83 1.13 0.95 13.11
C LYS A 83 2.13 1.50 14.12
N GLY A 84 3.22 0.78 14.37
CA GLY A 84 4.28 1.21 15.27
C GLY A 84 4.97 2.51 14.82
N TYR A 85 5.23 2.66 13.52
CA TYR A 85 5.83 3.87 12.96
C TYR A 85 4.93 5.11 13.17
N PHE A 86 3.65 5.01 12.82
CA PHE A 86 2.71 6.13 12.98
C PHE A 86 2.43 6.43 14.45
N PHE A 87 2.33 5.41 15.30
CA PHE A 87 2.25 5.60 16.75
C PHE A 87 3.44 6.41 17.28
N ALA A 88 4.67 6.07 16.87
CA ALA A 88 5.87 6.81 17.26
C ALA A 88 5.91 8.25 16.72
N LYS A 89 5.23 8.54 15.60
CA LYS A 89 5.04 9.88 15.05
C LYS A 89 3.97 10.70 15.78
N GLY A 90 3.18 10.10 16.68
CA GLY A 90 2.02 10.75 17.30
C GLY A 90 0.83 10.88 16.34
N GLU A 91 0.84 10.12 15.24
CA GLU A 91 -0.21 10.10 14.24
C GLU A 91 -1.13 8.90 14.49
N LYS A 92 -2.45 9.10 14.40
CA LYS A 92 -3.38 7.96 14.38
C LYS A 92 -3.21 7.26 13.04
N SER A 93 -2.73 6.02 13.04
CA SER A 93 -2.84 5.18 11.85
C SER A 93 -4.23 4.56 11.81
N GLU A 94 -5.12 5.15 11.02
CA GLU A 94 -6.11 4.32 10.34
C GLU A 94 -5.37 3.75 9.14
N GLU A 95 -5.00 2.48 9.24
CA GLU A 95 -4.20 1.79 8.23
C GLU A 95 -4.84 1.84 6.83
N GLU A 96 -6.17 2.01 6.81
CA GLU A 96 -7.03 2.23 5.64
C GLU A 96 -6.88 3.64 5.03
N ASP A 97 -6.48 4.63 5.82
CA ASP A 97 -6.23 6.00 5.36
C ASP A 97 -4.77 6.21 4.90
N ALA A 98 -3.86 5.42 5.48
CA ALA A 98 -2.43 5.47 5.21
C ALA A 98 -2.01 4.66 3.97
N LEU A 99 -2.86 3.74 3.50
CA LEU A 99 -2.65 2.89 2.32
C LEU A 99 -3.74 3.18 1.29
#